data_AF-A0A929K787-F1
#
_entry.id   AF-A0A929K787-F1
#
_cell.length_a   1.000
_cell.length_b   1.000
_cell.length_c   1.000
_cell.angle_alpha   90.00
_cell.angle_beta   90.00
_cell.angle_gamma   90.00
#
_symmetry.space_group_name_H-M   'P 1'
#
loop_
_entity.id
_entity.type
_entity.pdbx_description
1 polymer ?
#
loop_
_entity_poly.entity_id
_entity_poly.type
_entity_poly.pdbx_seq_one_letter_code
_entity_poly.pdbx_strand_id
1 'polypeptide(L)'
;QQIILVCGRYEGVDERVRSRYVDMEVSIGDYILTGGELPAMIIVEAVSRLISGILGGATSNCEESFEDCLLEYPQYTRPRVFQGDDVPPILLSGDHEKIRLWRRAQSIKRTLEKRPDLLERANLSERDKSILEELKQKKV
;
A
#
# COMPACT_ATOMS: atom_id res chain seq x y z
N GLN A 1 13.72 22.50 2.52
CA GLN A 1 12.25 22.66 2.49
C GLN A 1 11.71 22.39 3.89
N GLN A 2 10.58 22.98 4.27
CA GLN A 2 9.98 22.87 5.61
C GLN A 2 8.47 22.63 5.48
N ILE A 3 7.93 21.82 6.38
CA ILE A 3 6.49 21.56 6.53
C ILE A 3 6.16 21.82 7.99
N ILE A 4 5.08 22.56 8.26
CA ILE A 4 4.54 22.79 9.60
C ILE A 4 3.19 22.08 9.66
N LEU A 5 3.05 21.18 10.63
CA LEU A 5 1.79 20.47 10.87
C LEU A 5 1.11 21.06 12.10
N VAL A 6 -0.14 21.48 11.94
CA VAL A 6 -0.94 22.06 13.02
C VAL A 6 -1.91 20.99 13.53
N CYS A 7 -1.70 20.53 14.75
CA CYS A 7 -2.55 19.52 15.39
C CYS A 7 -3.69 20.18 16.16
N GLY A 8 -4.92 20.07 15.65
CA GLY A 8 -6.12 20.49 16.37
C GLY A 8 -6.47 19.55 17.54
N ARG A 9 -7.17 20.09 18.54
CA ARG A 9 -7.80 19.34 19.64
C ARG A 9 -9.19 19.91 19.92
N TYR A 10 -9.96 19.22 20.77
CA TYR A 10 -11.33 19.60 21.12
C TYR A 10 -12.19 19.68 19.84
N GLU A 11 -12.95 20.77 19.68
CA GLU A 11 -13.79 21.03 18.50
C GLU A 11 -12.97 21.52 17.28
N GLY A 12 -11.66 21.68 17.43
CA GLY A 12 -10.77 22.09 16.35
C GLY A 12 -10.08 23.42 16.62
N VAL A 13 -9.78 24.14 15.53
CA VAL A 13 -9.05 25.40 15.54
C VAL A 13 -9.97 26.51 15.05
N ASP A 14 -9.80 27.73 15.57
CA ASP A 14 -10.57 28.89 15.12
C ASP A 14 -10.49 29.05 13.60
N GLU A 15 -11.66 29.24 12.98
CA GLU A 15 -11.83 29.35 11.54
C GLU A 15 -11.01 30.49 10.90
N ARG A 16 -10.71 31.55 11.67
CA ARG A 16 -9.86 32.67 11.21
C ARG A 16 -8.38 32.29 11.18
N VAL A 17 -7.95 31.36 12.03
CA VAL A 17 -6.59 30.81 11.97
C VAL A 17 -6.46 29.92 10.75
N ARG A 18 -7.46 29.04 10.53
CA ARG A 18 -7.54 28.19 9.33
C ARG A 18 -7.46 29.01 8.06
N SER A 19 -8.36 29.97 7.88
CA SER A 19 -8.45 30.78 6.65
C SER A 19 -7.27 31.72 6.38
N ARG A 20 -6.48 32.10 7.40
CA ARG A 20 -5.37 33.06 7.24
C ARG A 20 -3.98 32.42 7.18
N TYR A 21 -3.79 31.25 7.81
CA TYR A 21 -2.46 30.69 8.03
C TYR A 21 -2.32 29.23 7.59
N VAL A 22 -3.41 28.55 7.22
CA VAL A 22 -3.36 27.14 6.80
C VAL A 22 -3.47 27.07 5.28
N ASP A 23 -2.43 26.51 4.65
CA ASP A 23 -2.39 26.36 3.18
C ASP A 23 -3.24 25.17 2.69
N MET A 24 -3.33 24.11 3.49
CA MET A 24 -4.00 22.87 3.13
C MET A 24 -4.55 22.14 4.36
N GLU A 25 -5.72 21.53 4.19
CA GLU A 25 -6.30 20.59 5.14
C GLU A 25 -6.17 19.16 4.61
N VAL A 26 -5.75 18.24 5.47
CA VAL A 26 -5.50 16.84 5.10
C VAL A 26 -6.22 15.93 6.07
N SER A 27 -7.04 15.02 5.55
CA SER A 27 -7.58 13.88 6.29
C SER A 27 -6.77 12.63 5.96
N ILE A 28 -6.61 11.76 6.96
CA ILE A 28 -5.98 10.43 6.82
C ILE A 28 -7.02 9.30 6.65
N GLY A 29 -8.31 9.63 6.62
CA GLY A 29 -9.39 8.69 6.34
C GLY A 29 -10.75 9.12 6.90
N ASP A 30 -11.79 8.37 6.53
CA ASP A 30 -13.19 8.68 6.86
C ASP A 30 -13.57 8.16 8.27
N TYR A 31 -12.94 8.74 9.28
CA TYR A 31 -13.19 8.46 10.70
C TYR A 31 -12.77 9.65 11.59
N ILE A 32 -13.23 9.68 12.84
CA ILE A 32 -13.00 10.78 13.78
C ILE A 32 -11.96 10.35 14.83
N LEU A 33 -11.00 11.24 15.12
CA LEU A 33 -9.99 11.10 16.17
C LEU A 33 -10.14 12.23 17.20
N THR A 34 -9.54 12.06 18.38
CA THR A 34 -9.58 13.04 19.48
C THR A 34 -8.63 14.23 19.28
N GLY A 35 -7.69 14.13 18.34
CA GLY A 35 -6.70 15.16 18.05
C GLY A 35 -5.87 14.87 16.79
N GLY A 36 -5.14 15.89 16.33
CA GLY A 36 -4.36 15.85 15.09
C GLY A 36 -2.98 15.21 15.20
N GLU A 37 -2.53 14.78 16.39
CA GLU A 37 -1.18 14.28 16.60
C GLU A 37 -0.91 12.95 15.89
N LEU A 38 -1.85 12.01 15.93
CA LEU A 38 -1.72 10.73 15.19
C LEU A 38 -1.70 10.96 13.67
N PRO A 39 -2.62 11.74 13.07
CA PRO A 39 -2.52 12.15 11.66
C PRO A 39 -1.17 12.78 11.30
N ALA A 40 -0.68 13.72 12.12
CA ALA A 40 0.59 14.36 11.86
C ALA A 40 1.75 13.35 11.85
N MET A 41 1.78 12.41 12.81
CA MET A 41 2.79 11.36 12.84
C MET A 41 2.70 10.41 11.64
N ILE A 42 1.49 10.05 11.19
CA ILE A 42 1.28 9.22 10.00
C ILE A 42 1.83 9.92 8.76
N ILE A 43 1.54 11.21 8.59
CA ILE A 43 2.06 12.00 7.47
C ILE A 43 3.60 12.07 7.52
N VAL A 44 4.17 12.36 8.70
CA VAL A 44 5.64 12.40 8.87
C VAL A 44 6.26 11.06 8.51
N GLU A 45 5.70 9.94 8.99
CA GLU A 45 6.17 8.60 8.65
C GLU A 45 6.14 8.37 7.14
N ALA A 46 4.98 8.53 6.51
CA ALA A 46 4.78 8.22 5.09
C ALA A 46 5.67 9.08 4.18
N VAL A 47 5.82 10.37 4.47
CA VAL A 47 6.64 11.29 3.67
C VAL A 47 8.13 11.09 3.94
N SER A 48 8.54 10.83 5.19
CA SER A 48 9.96 10.64 5.53
C SER A 48 10.58 9.46 4.78
N ARG A 49 9.82 8.38 4.57
CA ARG A 49 10.23 7.21 3.78
C ARG A 49 10.66 7.53 2.35
N LEU A 50 10.16 8.63 1.77
CA LEU A 50 10.49 9.06 0.41
C LEU A 50 11.82 9.85 0.34
N ILE A 51 12.40 10.21 1.49
CA ILE A 51 13.68 10.91 1.55
C ILE A 51 14.81 9.92 1.24
N SER A 52 15.68 10.31 0.30
CA SER A 52 16.82 9.49 -0.11
C SER A 52 17.72 9.14 1.09
N GLY A 53 18.07 7.86 1.20
CA GLY A 53 18.93 7.34 2.27
C GLY A 53 18.22 6.93 3.56
N ILE A 54 16.91 7.17 3.70
CA ILE A 54 16.15 6.70 4.87
C ILE A 54 15.81 5.21 4.76
N LEU A 55 15.43 4.76 3.56
CA LEU A 55 15.22 3.34 3.30
C LEU A 55 16.49 2.72 2.74
N GLY A 56 16.96 1.65 3.38
CA GLY A 56 18.28 1.09 3.10
C GLY A 56 18.46 0.53 1.69
N GLY A 57 17.41 -0.03 1.08
CA GLY A 57 17.48 -0.67 -0.23
C GLY A 57 16.93 0.21 -1.35
N ALA A 58 17.64 0.28 -2.49
CA ALA A 58 17.20 1.01 -3.68
C ALA A 58 15.87 0.51 -4.27
N THR A 59 15.50 -0.75 -4.02
CA THR A 59 14.25 -1.37 -4.48
C THR A 59 13.16 -1.43 -3.40
N SER A 60 13.42 -0.93 -2.19
CA SER A 60 12.49 -1.07 -1.06
C SER A 60 11.15 -0.35 -1.29
N ASN A 61 11.13 0.67 -2.15
CA ASN A 61 9.91 1.39 -2.49
C ASN A 61 9.21 0.86 -3.76
N CYS A 62 9.81 -0.11 -4.46
CA CYS A 62 9.39 -0.51 -5.81
C CYS A 62 8.46 -1.73 -5.85
N GLU A 63 8.15 -2.32 -4.71
CA GLU A 63 7.23 -3.47 -4.62
C GLU A 63 6.26 -3.29 -3.44
N GLU A 64 5.72 -2.07 -3.27
CA GLU A 64 4.77 -1.78 -2.18
C GLU A 64 3.32 -1.77 -2.65
N SER A 65 2.40 -1.88 -1.68
CA SER A 65 0.99 -1.63 -1.96
C SER A 65 0.80 -0.21 -2.50
N PHE A 66 -0.09 -0.06 -3.48
CA PHE A 66 -0.52 1.18 -4.13
C PHE A 66 0.41 1.78 -5.20
N GLU A 67 1.65 1.31 -5.37
CA GLU A 67 2.57 1.86 -6.40
C GLU A 67 2.01 1.73 -7.83
N ASP A 68 1.32 0.61 -8.11
CA ASP A 68 0.60 0.35 -9.37
C ASP A 68 -0.94 0.36 -9.20
N CYS A 69 -1.45 0.94 -8.10
CA CYS A 69 -2.83 0.72 -7.64
C CYS A 69 -3.15 -0.78 -7.46
N LEU A 70 -2.17 -1.56 -7.01
CA LEU A 70 -2.33 -2.95 -6.62
C LEU A 70 -1.89 -3.16 -5.17
N LEU A 71 -2.49 -4.14 -4.49
CA LEU A 71 -2.03 -4.60 -3.19
C LEU A 71 -0.81 -5.52 -3.33
N GLU A 72 0.08 -5.50 -2.35
CA GLU A 72 1.27 -6.34 -2.35
C GLU A 72 0.91 -7.85 -2.26
N TYR A 73 1.73 -8.66 -2.91
CA TYR A 73 1.65 -10.12 -2.88
C TYR A 73 1.91 -10.68 -1.45
N PRO A 74 1.49 -11.92 -1.15
CA PRO A 74 1.76 -12.51 0.16
C PRO A 74 3.25 -12.84 0.34
N GLN A 75 3.78 -12.50 1.52
CA GLN A 75 5.17 -12.74 1.90
C GLN A 75 5.27 -14.01 2.74
N TYR A 76 6.35 -14.77 2.54
CA TYR A 76 6.64 -16.00 3.26
C TYR A 76 8.07 -15.96 3.79
N THR A 77 8.28 -16.48 4.99
CA THR A 77 9.60 -16.58 5.61
C THR A 77 9.76 -17.94 6.27
N ARG A 78 10.94 -18.21 6.80
CA ARG A 78 11.22 -19.45 7.52
C ARG A 78 10.33 -19.56 8.77
N PRO A 79 9.89 -20.78 9.16
CA PRO A 79 10.22 -22.09 8.58
C PRO A 79 9.39 -22.43 7.33
N ARG A 80 9.84 -23.42 6.55
CA ARG A 80 9.16 -23.85 5.32
C ARG A 80 7.74 -24.38 5.57
N VAL A 81 7.55 -25.17 6.62
CA VAL A 81 6.24 -25.65 7.04
C VAL A 81 5.94 -25.06 8.41
N PHE A 82 4.85 -24.31 8.50
CA PHE A 82 4.39 -23.74 9.76
C PHE A 82 2.99 -24.27 10.06
N GLN A 83 2.84 -25.01 11.17
CA GLN A 83 1.56 -25.59 11.59
C GLN A 83 0.85 -26.48 10.54
N GLY A 84 1.60 -27.07 9.61
CA GLY A 84 1.06 -27.90 8.53
C GLY A 84 0.89 -27.16 7.20
N ASP A 85 1.03 -25.83 7.18
CA ASP A 85 1.00 -25.02 5.96
C ASP A 85 2.40 -24.90 5.36
N ASP A 86 2.58 -25.35 4.10
CA ASP A 86 3.84 -25.25 3.35
C ASP A 86 3.91 -23.92 2.58
N VAL A 87 5.12 -23.37 2.47
CA VAL A 87 5.42 -22.27 1.56
C VAL A 87 5.13 -22.72 0.12
N PRO A 88 4.49 -21.89 -0.72
CA PRO A 88 4.22 -22.23 -2.12
C PRO A 88 5.48 -22.78 -2.82
N PRO A 89 5.44 -23.98 -3.44
CA PRO A 89 6.62 -24.62 -4.02
C PRO A 89 7.34 -23.75 -5.06
N ILE A 90 6.60 -22.86 -5.73
CA ILE A 90 7.15 -21.89 -6.69
C ILE A 90 8.16 -20.94 -6.05
N LEU A 91 7.97 -20.55 -4.80
CA LEU A 91 8.88 -19.69 -4.04
C LEU A 91 10.16 -20.43 -3.61
N LEU A 92 10.12 -21.76 -3.60
CA LEU A 92 11.26 -22.62 -3.29
C LEU A 92 12.03 -23.06 -4.54
N SER A 93 11.55 -22.71 -5.73
CA SER A 93 12.11 -23.20 -7.00
C SER A 93 13.42 -22.54 -7.41
N GLY A 94 13.74 -21.35 -6.85
CA GLY A 94 14.88 -20.52 -7.28
C GLY A 94 14.71 -19.87 -8.66
N ASP A 95 13.59 -20.11 -9.35
CA ASP A 95 13.30 -19.55 -10.67
C ASP A 95 12.73 -18.13 -10.52
N HIS A 96 13.60 -17.13 -10.62
CA HIS A 96 13.25 -15.72 -10.42
C HIS A 96 12.13 -15.23 -11.34
N GLU A 97 12.08 -15.71 -12.58
CA GLU A 97 11.04 -15.35 -13.54
C GLU A 97 9.68 -15.89 -13.09
N LYS A 98 9.61 -17.18 -12.74
CA LYS A 98 8.37 -17.78 -12.23
C LYS A 98 7.91 -17.15 -10.92
N ILE A 99 8.84 -16.82 -10.03
CA ILE A 99 8.53 -16.14 -8.77
C ILE A 99 7.95 -14.74 -9.06
N ARG A 100 8.54 -13.96 -9.97
CA ARG A 100 8.03 -12.63 -10.34
C ARG A 100 6.60 -12.73 -10.89
N LEU A 101 6.36 -13.67 -11.80
CA LEU A 101 5.04 -13.89 -12.39
C LEU A 101 4.00 -14.34 -11.37
N TRP A 102 4.39 -15.22 -10.45
CA TRP A 102 3.52 -15.66 -9.37
C TRP A 102 3.18 -14.50 -8.42
N ARG A 103 4.16 -13.67 -8.04
CA ARG A 103 3.96 -12.48 -7.20
C ARG A 103 2.97 -11.52 -7.84
N ARG A 104 3.15 -11.20 -9.13
CA ARG A 104 2.22 -10.33 -9.88
C ARG A 104 0.79 -10.90 -9.90
N ALA A 105 0.64 -12.20 -10.18
CA ALA A 105 -0.66 -12.85 -10.18
C ALA A 105 -1.34 -12.83 -8.79
N GLN A 106 -0.59 -13.05 -7.70
CA GLN A 106 -1.13 -12.97 -6.34
C GLN A 106 -1.51 -11.53 -5.94
N SER A 107 -0.73 -10.54 -6.36
CA SER A 107 -1.04 -9.12 -6.15
C SER A 107 -2.38 -8.74 -6.81
N ILE A 108 -2.58 -9.14 -8.08
CA ILE A 108 -3.85 -8.93 -8.79
C ILE A 108 -5.00 -9.67 -8.09
N LYS A 109 -4.80 -10.94 -7.73
CA LYS A 109 -5.81 -11.75 -7.01
C LYS A 109 -6.23 -11.08 -5.70
N ARG A 110 -5.27 -10.66 -4.87
CA ARG A 110 -5.53 -10.03 -3.57
C ARG A 110 -6.26 -8.70 -3.74
N THR A 111 -5.90 -7.92 -4.77
CA THR A 111 -6.57 -6.66 -5.10
C THR A 111 -8.01 -6.92 -5.51
N LEU A 112 -8.26 -7.87 -6.41
CA LEU A 112 -9.62 -8.29 -6.80
C LEU A 112 -10.47 -8.75 -5.61
N GLU A 113 -9.87 -9.41 -4.63
CA GLU A 113 -10.58 -9.92 -3.45
C GLU A 113 -10.87 -8.86 -2.39
N LYS A 114 -9.94 -7.92 -2.15
CA LYS A 114 -10.00 -7.01 -0.99
C LYS A 114 -10.29 -5.56 -1.36
N ARG A 115 -9.84 -5.10 -2.52
CA ARG A 115 -9.93 -3.71 -2.99
C ARG A 115 -10.16 -3.67 -4.51
N PRO A 116 -11.29 -4.23 -5.00
CA PRO A 116 -11.57 -4.27 -6.43
C PRO A 116 -11.66 -2.88 -7.05
N ASP A 117 -11.97 -1.85 -6.26
CA ASP A 117 -11.98 -0.44 -6.64
C ASP A 117 -10.63 0.06 -7.19
N LEU A 118 -9.50 -0.50 -6.71
CA LEU A 118 -8.18 -0.11 -7.19
C LEU A 118 -7.90 -0.62 -8.61
N LEU A 119 -8.55 -1.72 -9.03
CA LEU A 119 -8.33 -2.30 -10.36
C LEU A 119 -8.80 -1.39 -11.50
N GLU A 120 -9.74 -0.49 -11.23
CA GLU A 120 -10.22 0.49 -12.23
C GLU A 120 -9.12 1.48 -12.64
N ARG A 121 -8.14 1.71 -11.75
CA ARG A 121 -7.03 2.66 -11.95
C ARG A 121 -5.69 1.95 -12.11
N ALA A 122 -5.65 0.63 -11.94
CA ALA A 122 -4.43 -0.14 -12.01
C ALA A 122 -3.84 -0.18 -13.42
N ASN A 123 -2.53 0.00 -13.52
CA ASN A 123 -1.81 -0.10 -14.78
C ASN A 123 -1.53 -1.56 -15.11
N LEU A 124 -2.51 -2.22 -15.74
CA LEU A 124 -2.46 -3.64 -16.07
C LEU A 124 -1.92 -3.86 -17.49
N SER A 125 -0.87 -4.65 -17.61
CA SER A 125 -0.40 -5.16 -18.91
C SER A 125 -1.43 -6.11 -19.54
N GLU A 126 -1.29 -6.40 -20.84
CA GLU A 126 -2.18 -7.37 -21.51
C GLU A 126 -2.16 -8.75 -20.83
N ARG A 127 -1.00 -9.16 -20.33
CA ARG A 127 -0.87 -10.39 -19.55
C ARG A 127 -1.62 -10.32 -18.22
N ASP A 128 -1.53 -9.19 -17.51
CA ASP A 128 -2.23 -8.98 -16.25
C ASP A 128 -3.75 -9.03 -16.44
N LYS A 129 -4.25 -8.46 -17.55
CA LYS A 129 -5.67 -8.52 -17.92
C LYS A 129 -6.12 -9.96 -18.16
N SER A 130 -5.32 -10.77 -18.88
CA SER A 130 -5.64 -12.20 -19.06
C SER A 130 -5.72 -12.93 -17.71
N ILE A 131 -4.77 -12.69 -16.81
CA ILE A 131 -4.77 -13.28 -15.45
C ILE A 131 -6.02 -12.83 -14.68
N LEU A 132 -6.38 -11.54 -14.76
CA LEU A 132 -7.56 -11.00 -14.09
C LEU A 132 -8.84 -11.65 -14.59
N GLU A 133 -8.99 -11.85 -15.90
CA GLU A 133 -10.16 -12.52 -16.48
C GLU A 133 -10.23 -14.00 -16.09
N GLU A 134 -9.11 -14.73 -16.09
CA GLU A 134 -9.06 -16.10 -15.56
C GLU A 134 -9.48 -16.16 -14.08
N LEU A 135 -9.07 -15.19 -13.27
CA LEU A 135 -9.41 -15.12 -11.85
C LEU A 135 -10.89 -14.79 -11.63
N LYS A 136 -11.49 -13.91 -12.46
CA LYS A 136 -12.92 -13.63 -12.41
C LYS A 136 -13.75 -14.85 -12.79
N GLN A 137 -13.35 -15.57 -13.86
CA GLN A 137 -14.04 -16.78 -14.32
C GLN A 137 -14.02 -17.90 -13.29
N LYS A 138 -12.94 -18.05 -12.50
CA LYS A 138 -12.85 -19.03 -11.41
C LYS A 138 -13.65 -18.66 -10.16
N LYS A 139 -14.11 -17.41 -10.05
CA LYS A 139 -14.89 -16.89 -8.91
C LYS A 139 -16.40 -16.98 -9.12
N VAL A 140 -16.83 -17.22 -10.37
CA VAL A 140 -18.22 -17.56 -10.76
C VAL A 140 -18.40 -19.07 -10.62
#